data_AF-A0A9P1IHY2-F1
#
_entry.id   AF-A0A9P1IHY2-F1
#
_cell.length_a   1.000
_cell.length_b   1.000
_cell.length_c   1.000
_cell.angle_alpha   90.00
_cell.angle_beta   90.00
_cell.angle_gamma   90.00
#
_symmetry.space_group_name_H-M   'P 1'
#
loop_
_entity.id
_entity.type
_entity.pdbx_description
1 polymer ?
#
loop_
_entity_poly.entity_id
_entity_poly.type
_entity_poly.pdbx_seq_one_letter_code
_entity_poly.pdbx_strand_id
1 'polypeptide(L)' 'MLKIVLISVGLIIGFSLDIVSMFTNGWICVNQYIGYTYYGIVPFRNDMPFWFRLGSVLMYCSFASYLILAPLFIFVV' A
#
# COMPACT_ATOMS: atom_id res chain seq x y z
N MET A 1 21.29 -14.94 14.13
CA MET A 1 19.94 -15.46 13.87
C MET A 1 18.82 -14.54 14.34
N LEU A 2 18.75 -14.11 15.62
CA LEU A 2 17.64 -13.27 16.12
C LEU A 2 17.40 -11.97 15.32
N LYS A 3 18.47 -11.26 14.92
CA LYS A 3 18.38 -10.02 14.12
C LYS A 3 17.71 -10.23 12.75
N ILE A 4 18.02 -11.36 12.09
CA ILE A 4 17.45 -11.73 10.79
C ILE A 4 15.96 -12.00 10.95
N VAL A 5 15.58 -12.79 11.96
CA VAL A 5 14.18 -13.10 12.26
C VAL A 5 13.35 -11.83 12.51
N LEU A 6 13.88 -10.86 13.27
CA LEU A 6 13.19 -9.60 13.54
C LEU A 6 12.97 -8.78 12.26
N ILE A 7 13.95 -8.73 11.36
CA ILE A 7 13.82 -8.03 10.07
C ILE A 7 12.80 -8.74 9.18
N SER A 8 12.83 -10.07 9.09
CA SER A 8 11.86 -10.86 8.33
C SER A 8 10.43 -10.61 8.79
N VAL A 9 10.19 -10.65 10.11
CA VAL A 9 8.87 -10.42 10.68
C VAL A 9 8.40 -8.99 10.40
N GLY A 10 9.30 -8.00 10.55
CA GLY A 10 8.99 -6.61 10.20
C GLY A 10 8.61 -6.43 8.73
N LEU A 11 9.34 -7.08 7.81
CA LEU A 11 9.05 -7.04 6.37
C LEU A 11 7.69 -7.67 6.06
N ILE A 12 7.38 -8.84 6.62
CA ILE A 12 6.10 -9.54 6.39
C ILE A 12 4.93 -8.71 6.90
N ILE A 13 5.04 -8.16 8.12
CA ILE A 13 3.99 -7.32 8.70
C ILE A 13 3.81 -6.05 7.86
N GLY A 14 4.90 -5.36 7.54
CA GLY A 14 4.86 -4.15 6.72
C GLY A 14 4.22 -4.40 5.35
N PHE A 15 4.63 -5.46 4.66
CA PHE A 15 4.06 -5.82 3.36
C PHE A 15 2.57 -6.18 3.44
N SER A 16 2.17 -6.93 4.47
CA SER A 16 0.76 -7.29 4.66
C SER A 16 -0.11 -6.06 4.88
N LEU A 17 0.37 -5.09 5.67
CA LEU A 17 -0.31 -3.82 5.88
C LEU A 17 -0.38 -2.99 4.60
N ASP A 18 0.70 -2.94 3.82
CA ASP A 18 0.75 -2.22 2.53
C ASP A 18 -0.24 -2.80 1.52
N ILE A 19 -0.34 -4.13 1.41
CA ILE A 19 -1.37 -4.81 0.59
C ILE A 19 -2.77 -4.40 1.03
N VAL A 20 -3.09 -4.54 2.32
CA VAL A 20 -4.44 -4.23 2.83
C VAL A 20 -4.77 -2.76 2.58
N SER A 21 -3.80 -1.88 2.78
CA SER A 21 -3.91 -0.45 2.52
C SER A 21 -4.14 -0.17 1.03
N MET A 22 -3.44 -0.85 0.12
CA MET A 22 -3.57 -0.64 -1.33
C MET A 22 -4.94 -1.05 -1.88
N PHE A 23 -5.50 -2.15 -1.39
CA PHE A 23 -6.74 -2.72 -1.91
C PHE A 23 -7.98 -2.36 -1.09
N THR A 24 -7.85 -1.60 0.00
CA THR A 24 -9.03 -1.07 0.71
C THR A 24 -9.62 0.12 -0.04
N ASN A 25 -10.95 0.16 -0.10
CA ASN A 25 -11.69 1.30 -0.67
C ASN A 25 -11.91 2.44 0.35
N GLY A 26 -11.38 2.32 1.56
CA GLY A 26 -11.65 3.25 2.67
C GLY A 26 -10.75 4.47 2.77
N TRP A 27 -10.02 4.85 1.72
CA TRP A 27 -9.07 5.97 1.79
C TRP A 27 -9.73 7.34 1.82
N ILE A 28 -10.71 7.54 0.95
CA ILE A 28 -11.49 8.77 0.90
C ILE A 28 -12.96 8.39 0.94
N CYS A 29 -13.68 9.00 1.87
CA CYS A 29 -15.13 9.01 1.88
C CYS A 29 -15.60 10.37 1.38
N VAL A 30 -16.37 10.38 0.29
CA VAL A 30 -17.00 11.59 -0.24
C VAL A 30 -18.48 11.52 0.08
N ASN A 31 -18.96 12.55 0.78
CA ASN A 31 -20.39 12.74 1.02
C ASN A 31 -21.04 13.23 -0.29
N GLN A 32 -21.97 12.43 -0.81
CA GLN A 32 -22.80 12.76 -1.95
C GLN A 32 -24.23 13.00 -1.49
N TYR A 33 -25.03 13.67 -2.32
CA TYR A 33 -26.44 13.97 -2.01
C TYR A 33 -27.27 12.72 -1.68
N ILE A 34 -26.89 11.55 -2.21
CA ILE A 34 -27.54 10.25 -1.95
C ILE A 34 -26.52 9.27 -1.31
N GLY A 35 -25.90 9.67 -0.21
CA GLY A 35 -25.09 8.79 0.63
C GLY A 35 -23.58 9.01 0.52
N TYR A 36 -22.80 7.98 0.87
CA TYR A 36 -21.34 8.07 0.91
C TYR A 36 -20.73 7.18 -0.16
N THR A 37 -19.77 7.73 -0.91
CA THR A 37 -18.94 6.93 -1.82
C THR A 37 -17.53 6.83 -1.28
N TYR A 38 -17.02 5.61 -1.25
CA TYR A 38 -15.69 5.28 -0.75
C TYR A 38 -14.76 5.00 -1.91
N TYR A 39 -13.59 5.62 -1.88
CA TYR A 39 -12.57 5.49 -2.91
C TYR A 39 -11.28 4.97 -2.30
N GLY A 40 -10.75 3.92 -2.93
CA GLY A 40 -9.44 3.36 -2.65
C GLY A 40 -8.36 3.91 -3.58
N ILE A 41 -7.18 3.32 -3.43
CA ILE A 41 -6.00 3.64 -4.23
C ILE A 41 -6.00 2.85 -5.54
N VAL A 42 -6.52 1.61 -5.49
CA VAL A 42 -6.82 0.76 -6.63
C VAL A 42 -8.35 0.73 -6.84
N PRO A 43 -8.86 1.00 -8.05
CA PRO A 43 -8.12 1.40 -9.25
C PRO A 43 -7.62 2.85 -9.16
N PHE A 44 -6.51 3.16 -9.84
CA PHE A 44 -6.00 4.52 -9.92
C PHE A 44 -7.00 5.45 -10.61
N ARG A 45 -7.21 6.64 -10.03
CA ARG A 45 -8.22 7.61 -10.49
C ARG A 45 -7.58 8.95 -10.85
N ASN A 46 -7.64 9.30 -12.13
CA ASN A 46 -7.14 10.59 -12.62
C ASN A 46 -8.05 11.77 -12.28
N ASP A 47 -9.31 11.52 -11.92
CA ASP A 47 -10.29 12.55 -11.57
C ASP A 47 -10.22 13.00 -10.10
N MET A 48 -9.32 12.40 -9.31
CA MET A 48 -9.11 12.76 -7.90
C MET A 48 -8.18 13.97 -7.71
N PRO A 49 -8.25 14.65 -6.55
CA PRO A 49 -7.33 15.73 -6.19
C PRO A 49 -5.86 15.34 -6.34
N PHE A 50 -5.02 16.30 -6.72
CA PHE A 50 -3.60 16.07 -7.00
C PHE A 50 -2.87 15.33 -5.87
N TRP A 51 -3.12 15.71 -4.61
CA TRP A 51 -2.49 15.10 -3.45
C TRP A 51 -2.83 13.60 -3.33
N PHE A 52 -4.06 13.20 -3.65
CA PHE A 52 -4.49 11.80 -3.58
C PHE A 52 -3.88 10.98 -4.71
N ARG A 53 -3.78 11.56 -5.91
CA ARG A 53 -3.09 10.92 -7.03
C ARG A 53 -1.61 10.71 -6.73
N LEU A 54 -0.94 11.73 -6.19
CA LEU A 54 0.46 11.62 -5.78
C LEU A 54 0.65 10.54 -4.70
N GLY A 55 -0.21 10.54 -3.67
CA GLY A 55 -0.20 9.51 -2.62
C GLY A 55 -0.41 8.10 -3.16
N SER A 56 -1.32 7.96 -4.14
CA SER A 56 -1.55 6.68 -4.84
C SER A 56 -0.28 6.19 -5.53
N VAL A 57 0.42 7.06 -6.27
CA VAL A 57 1.70 6.73 -6.93
C VAL A 57 2.75 6.29 -5.92
N LEU A 58 2.90 7.00 -4.80
CA LEU A 58 3.85 6.64 -3.75
C LEU A 58 3.52 5.27 -3.12
N MET A 59 2.24 4.96 -2.93
CA MET A 59 1.81 3.63 -2.49
C MET A 59 2.12 2.54 -3.51
N TYR A 60 1.89 2.78 -4.81
CA TYR A 60 2.30 1.83 -5.86
C TYR A 60 3.82 1.58 -5.83
N CYS A 61 4.63 2.63 -5.63
CA CYS A 61 6.08 2.50 -5.49
C CYS A 61 6.48 1.74 -4.22
N SER A 62 5.83 2.00 -3.07
CA SER A 62 6.04 1.26 -1.82
C SER A 62 5.78 -0.23 -2.01
N PHE A 63 4.62 -0.57 -2.58
CA PHE A 63 4.23 -1.95 -2.83
C PHE A 63 5.23 -2.65 -3.77
N ALA A 64 5.63 -1.99 -4.86
CA ALA A 64 6.63 -2.52 -5.77
C ALA A 64 8.00 -2.74 -5.09
N SER A 65 8.38 -1.86 -4.14
CA SER A 65 9.63 -2.01 -3.39
C SER A 65 9.62 -3.25 -2.50
N TYR A 66 8.49 -3.59 -1.87
CA TYR A 66 8.35 -4.83 -1.11
C TYR A 66 8.49 -6.08 -1.98
N LEU A 67 7.96 -6.06 -3.21
CA LEU A 67 8.11 -7.17 -4.17
C LEU A 67 9.57 -7.40 -4.58
N ILE A 68 10.41 -6.37 -4.52
CA ILE A 68 11.86 -6.47 -4.79
C ILE A 68 12.63 -6.87 -3.53
N LEU A 69 12.28 -6.29 -2.37
CA LEU A 69 12.96 -6.54 -1.10
C LEU A 69 12.73 -7.95 -0.58
N ALA A 70 11.52 -8.51 -0.74
CA ALA A 70 11.20 -9.85 -0.28
C ALA A 70 12.10 -10.95 -0.90
N PRO A 71 12.26 -11.05 -2.23
CA PRO A 71 13.18 -12.03 -2.83
C PRO A 71 14.65 -11.71 -2.52
N LEU A 72 15.07 -10.45 -2.52
CA LEU A 72 16.44 -10.09 -2.14
C LEU A 72 16.79 -10.57 -0.72
N PHE A 73 15.86 -10.44 0.21
CA PHE A 73 16.06 -10.93 1.57
C PHE A 73 16.12 -12.46 1.64
N ILE A 74 15.39 -13.18 0.78
CA ILE A 74 15.44 -14.65 0.68
C ILE A 74 16.76 -15.13 0.04
N PHE A 75 17.32 -14.39 -0.92
CA PHE A 75 18.55 -14.80 -1.64
C PHE A 75 19.85 -14.39 -0.93
N VAL A 76 19.83 -13.32 -0.14
CA VAL A 76 21.03 -12.77 0.53
C VAL A 76 21.26 -13.36 1.93
N VAL A 77 20.20 -13.86 2.58
CA VAL A 77 20.23 -14.53 3.89
C VAL A 77 20.38 -16.04 3.70
#